data_AF-A0A958S7B7-F1
#
_entry.id   AF-A0A958S7B7-F1
#
_cell.length_a   1.000
_cell.length_b   1.000
_cell.length_c   1.000
_cell.angle_alpha   90.00
_cell.angle_beta   90.00
_cell.angle_gamma   90.00
#
_symmetry.space_group_name_H-M   'P 1'
#
loop_
_entity.id
_entity.type
_entity.pdbx_description
1 polymer ?
#
loop_
_entity_poly.entity_id
_entity_poly.type
_entity_poly.pdbx_seq_one_letter_code
_entity_poly.pdbx_strand_id
1 'polypeptide(L)'
;MKPLTKYTITIVLLIVFNIANAFNPNLPKGIVYQISLNSLDLQKSQAVIEEYHYLTNIIKDRSSTYVFGKYSSFSEVDSVKTLLEKNGCLNPQIIAYHDQMEISVADAISIQYKSNMITAESIEERKESKKISVQEVNYLLDVQKSGLKHYYALAIPVNSIETVDKLLEQLDNEQVIEISSDDDIFSIGRFENFEDVLKARKKFIDGEINDVFVMAQITDERIEIDDTQNFAVTIQNLVNNLAEK
;
A
#
# COMPACT_ATOMS: atom_id res chain seq x y z
N MET A 1 -25.03 -63.94 -17.04
CA MET A 1 -23.99 -62.90 -16.98
C MET A 1 -24.42 -61.75 -17.88
N LYS A 2 -24.62 -60.54 -17.34
CA LYS A 2 -25.04 -59.35 -18.11
C LYS A 2 -23.81 -58.43 -18.29
N PRO A 3 -23.63 -57.76 -19.45
CA PRO A 3 -22.53 -56.82 -19.65
C PRO A 3 -22.92 -55.43 -19.12
N LEU A 4 -22.07 -54.82 -18.28
CA LEU A 4 -22.18 -53.40 -17.95
C LEU A 4 -21.30 -52.60 -18.91
N THR A 5 -21.92 -51.99 -19.90
CA THR A 5 -21.43 -50.80 -20.58
C THR A 5 -21.23 -49.68 -19.55
N LYS A 6 -19.98 -49.24 -19.35
CA LYS A 6 -19.69 -47.99 -18.65
C LYS A 6 -19.14 -46.97 -19.65
N TYR A 7 -19.87 -45.88 -19.75
CA TYR A 7 -19.56 -44.66 -20.50
C TYR A 7 -18.14 -44.17 -20.22
N THR A 8 -17.32 -44.09 -21.24
CA THR A 8 -16.12 -43.25 -21.26
C THR A 8 -16.56 -41.82 -21.56
N ILE A 9 -16.63 -40.98 -20.52
CA ILE A 9 -16.68 -39.52 -20.69
C ILE A 9 -15.23 -39.06 -20.77
N THR A 10 -14.77 -38.76 -21.97
CA THR A 10 -13.49 -38.11 -22.21
C THR A 10 -13.65 -36.63 -21.87
N ILE A 11 -13.10 -36.19 -20.74
CA ILE A 11 -12.98 -34.76 -20.41
C ILE A 11 -11.80 -34.22 -21.23
N VAL A 12 -12.11 -33.47 -22.29
CA VAL A 12 -11.14 -32.61 -22.97
C VAL A 12 -10.94 -31.38 -22.10
N LEU A 13 -9.81 -31.32 -21.39
CA LEU A 13 -9.40 -30.12 -20.67
C LEU A 13 -8.70 -29.18 -21.68
N LEU A 14 -9.39 -28.13 -22.08
CA LEU A 14 -8.80 -26.97 -22.76
C LEU A 14 -7.88 -26.25 -21.77
N ILE A 15 -6.57 -26.36 -21.96
CA ILE A 15 -5.59 -25.57 -21.21
C ILE A 15 -5.60 -24.16 -21.82
N VAL A 16 -6.34 -23.26 -21.19
CA VAL A 16 -6.17 -21.82 -21.42
C VAL A 16 -5.17 -21.34 -20.37
N PHE A 17 -3.93 -21.06 -20.81
CA PHE A 17 -2.98 -20.29 -20.01
C PHE A 17 -3.45 -18.85 -19.94
N ASN A 18 -4.29 -18.53 -18.96
CA ASN A 18 -4.44 -17.17 -18.47
C ASN A 18 -3.56 -17.04 -17.23
N ILE A 19 -2.79 -15.95 -17.16
CA ILE A 19 -2.21 -15.46 -15.91
C ILE A 19 -3.39 -14.96 -15.07
N ALA A 20 -4.14 -15.90 -14.48
CA ALA A 20 -5.27 -15.58 -13.63
C ALA A 20 -4.70 -15.22 -12.26
N ASN A 21 -4.90 -13.98 -11.83
CA ASN A 21 -4.77 -13.60 -10.43
C ASN A 21 -5.54 -14.62 -9.57
N ALA A 22 -5.01 -14.98 -8.40
CA ALA A 22 -5.66 -15.99 -7.58
C ALA A 22 -7.05 -15.51 -7.13
N PHE A 23 -8.03 -16.41 -7.13
CA PHE A 23 -9.40 -16.14 -6.71
C PHE A 23 -9.70 -16.90 -5.43
N ASN A 24 -10.21 -16.21 -4.40
CA ASN A 24 -10.60 -16.82 -3.13
C ASN A 24 -12.07 -16.52 -2.81
N PRO A 25 -13.02 -17.41 -3.17
CA PRO A 25 -14.46 -17.17 -3.01
C PRO A 25 -14.92 -17.11 -1.56
N ASN A 26 -14.09 -17.55 -0.60
CA ASN A 26 -14.45 -17.56 0.81
C ASN A 26 -14.25 -16.18 1.47
N LEU A 27 -13.54 -15.25 0.82
CA LEU A 27 -13.32 -13.91 1.36
C LEU A 27 -14.58 -13.03 1.22
N PRO A 28 -14.79 -12.08 2.14
CA PRO A 28 -15.83 -11.07 1.97
C PRO A 28 -15.52 -10.17 0.76
N LYS A 29 -16.57 -9.50 0.26
CA LYS A 29 -16.44 -8.46 -0.76
C LYS A 29 -15.75 -7.21 -0.21
N GLY A 30 -15.20 -6.37 -1.09
CA GLY A 30 -14.37 -5.23 -0.74
C GLY A 30 -12.89 -5.55 -0.66
N ILE A 31 -12.11 -4.64 -0.08
CA ILE A 31 -10.67 -4.81 0.14
C ILE A 31 -10.43 -5.70 1.35
N VAL A 32 -9.65 -6.77 1.15
CA VAL A 32 -9.24 -7.70 2.21
C VAL A 32 -7.76 -8.00 2.07
N TYR A 33 -7.02 -7.91 3.16
CA TYR A 33 -5.63 -8.34 3.21
C TYR A 33 -5.48 -9.65 3.99
N GLN A 34 -4.55 -10.49 3.53
CA GLN A 34 -4.14 -11.73 4.17
C GLN A 34 -2.62 -11.77 4.33
N ILE A 35 -2.14 -12.61 5.24
CA ILE A 35 -0.72 -12.91 5.41
C ILE A 35 -0.44 -14.29 4.82
N SER A 36 0.65 -14.36 4.07
CA SER A 36 1.27 -15.57 3.57
C SER A 36 2.53 -15.86 4.38
N LEU A 37 2.62 -17.08 4.92
CA LEU A 37 3.67 -17.52 5.83
C LEU A 37 4.22 -18.87 5.41
N ASN A 38 5.55 -19.04 5.48
CA ASN A 38 6.16 -20.36 5.26
C ASN A 38 5.61 -21.39 6.25
N SER A 39 5.29 -22.60 5.79
CA SER A 39 4.80 -23.70 6.63
C SER A 39 5.70 -24.04 7.82
N LEU A 40 7.01 -23.82 7.72
CA LEU A 40 7.97 -24.01 8.80
C LEU A 40 7.80 -23.02 9.96
N ASP A 41 7.18 -21.88 9.72
CA ASP A 41 6.98 -20.82 10.71
C ASP A 41 5.59 -20.84 11.35
N LEU A 42 4.68 -21.73 10.93
CA LEU A 42 3.30 -21.80 11.44
C LEU A 42 3.25 -22.01 12.97
N GLN A 43 4.18 -22.76 13.54
CA GLN A 43 4.23 -22.93 15.00
C GLN A 43 4.65 -21.64 15.71
N LYS A 44 5.60 -20.87 15.13
CA LYS A 44 6.06 -19.61 15.71
C LYS A 44 4.96 -18.55 15.64
N SER A 45 4.16 -18.54 14.57
CA SER A 45 3.08 -17.57 14.40
C SER A 45 1.98 -17.70 15.46
N GLN A 46 1.85 -18.84 16.13
CA GLN A 46 0.87 -19.02 17.23
C GLN A 46 1.15 -18.13 18.45
N ALA A 47 2.35 -17.55 18.57
CA ALA A 47 2.64 -16.53 19.58
C ALA A 47 2.00 -15.16 19.28
N VAL A 48 1.56 -14.93 18.04
CA VAL A 48 1.01 -13.65 17.55
C VAL A 48 -0.44 -13.81 17.07
N ILE A 49 -0.77 -14.95 16.48
CA ILE A 49 -2.05 -15.22 15.83
C ILE A 49 -2.88 -16.15 16.71
N GLU A 50 -3.96 -15.61 17.27
CA GLU A 50 -4.93 -16.37 18.07
C GLU A 50 -5.88 -17.19 17.18
N GLU A 51 -6.34 -16.61 16.06
CA GLU A 51 -7.27 -17.26 15.13
C GLU A 51 -6.83 -17.10 13.67
N TYR A 52 -6.80 -18.23 12.95
CA TYR A 52 -6.39 -18.31 11.55
C TYR A 52 -7.61 -18.29 10.61
N HIS A 53 -8.26 -17.12 10.50
CA HIS A 53 -9.40 -16.96 9.59
C HIS A 53 -9.00 -17.25 8.12
N TYR A 54 -9.87 -17.97 7.40
CA TYR A 54 -9.69 -18.30 5.98
C TYR A 54 -8.36 -18.99 5.64
N LEU A 55 -7.83 -19.77 6.58
CA LEU A 55 -6.57 -20.49 6.43
C LEU A 55 -6.60 -21.43 5.21
N THR A 56 -5.64 -21.22 4.32
CA THR A 56 -5.43 -22.03 3.11
C THR A 56 -3.99 -22.46 3.04
N ASN A 57 -3.72 -23.72 2.69
CA ASN A 57 -2.36 -24.20 2.40
C ASN A 57 -2.14 -24.24 0.89
N ILE A 58 -1.10 -23.55 0.43
CA ILE A 58 -0.68 -23.51 -0.98
C ILE A 58 0.64 -24.24 -1.09
N ILE A 59 0.70 -25.22 -1.99
CA ILE A 59 1.92 -25.97 -2.29
C ILE A 59 2.34 -25.64 -3.71
N LYS A 60 3.51 -25.02 -3.87
CA LYS A 60 4.08 -24.64 -5.17
C LYS A 60 5.57 -24.91 -5.18
N ASP A 61 6.07 -25.56 -6.22
CA ASP A 61 7.51 -25.78 -6.44
C ASP A 61 8.27 -26.33 -5.22
N ARG A 62 7.67 -27.32 -4.53
CA ARG A 62 8.17 -27.95 -3.28
C ARG A 62 8.25 -27.03 -2.06
N SER A 63 7.71 -25.82 -2.15
CA SER A 63 7.43 -24.94 -1.00
C SER A 63 5.97 -25.08 -0.57
N SER A 64 5.71 -24.99 0.73
CA SER A 64 4.37 -24.96 1.31
C SER A 64 4.22 -23.69 2.14
N THR A 65 3.15 -22.96 1.84
CA THR A 65 2.87 -21.63 2.40
C THR A 65 1.43 -21.61 2.90
N TYR A 66 1.22 -21.10 4.10
CA TYR A 66 -0.11 -20.87 4.65
C TYR A 66 -0.53 -19.42 4.40
N VAL A 67 -1.74 -19.24 3.88
CA VAL A 67 -2.36 -17.93 3.70
C VAL A 67 -3.55 -17.82 4.63
N PHE A 68 -3.63 -16.76 5.43
CA PHE A 68 -4.71 -16.56 6.41
C PHE A 68 -4.91 -15.08 6.74
N GLY A 69 -6.02 -14.78 7.42
CA GLY A 69 -6.39 -13.44 7.85
C GLY A 69 -7.57 -12.86 7.06
N LYS A 70 -8.10 -11.75 7.55
CA LYS A 70 -9.22 -10.99 6.97
C LYS A 70 -9.11 -9.51 7.29
N TYR A 71 -7.90 -8.98 7.21
CA TYR A 71 -7.61 -7.62 7.65
C TYR A 71 -8.23 -6.61 6.69
N SER A 72 -8.81 -5.56 7.25
CA SER A 72 -9.58 -4.58 6.49
C SER A 72 -8.73 -3.37 6.07
N SER A 73 -7.54 -3.25 6.64
CA SER A 73 -6.60 -2.16 6.33
C SER A 73 -5.18 -2.64 6.18
N PHE A 74 -4.41 -1.91 5.38
CA PHE A 74 -2.99 -2.17 5.20
C PHE A 74 -2.21 -2.02 6.51
N SER A 75 -2.49 -0.98 7.31
CA SER A 75 -1.82 -0.76 8.61
C SER A 75 -2.02 -1.92 9.59
N GLU A 76 -3.24 -2.47 9.64
CA GLU A 76 -3.58 -3.61 10.50
C GLU A 76 -2.75 -4.85 10.11
N VAL A 77 -2.75 -5.22 8.83
CA VAL A 77 -2.01 -6.40 8.37
C VAL A 77 -0.49 -6.21 8.46
N ASP A 78 0.00 -4.99 8.24
CA ASP A 78 1.42 -4.66 8.33
C ASP A 78 1.94 -4.67 9.76
N SER A 79 1.12 -4.25 10.72
CA SER A 79 1.40 -4.40 12.15
C SER A 79 1.54 -5.87 12.53
N VAL A 80 0.63 -6.72 12.05
CA VAL A 80 0.71 -8.17 12.29
C VAL A 80 1.95 -8.78 11.62
N LYS A 81 2.25 -8.40 10.37
CA LYS A 81 3.47 -8.82 9.66
C LYS A 81 4.72 -8.49 10.49
N THR A 82 4.83 -7.26 10.98
CA THR A 82 5.95 -6.80 11.81
C THR A 82 6.07 -7.61 13.10
N LEU A 83 4.95 -7.92 13.76
CA LEU A 83 4.93 -8.78 14.95
C LEU A 83 5.39 -10.21 14.64
N LEU A 84 4.99 -10.78 13.51
CA LEU A 84 5.43 -12.10 13.07
C LEU A 84 6.94 -12.13 12.81
N GLU A 85 7.48 -11.12 12.13
CA GLU A 85 8.92 -10.98 11.88
C GLU A 85 9.71 -10.88 13.19
N LYS A 86 9.21 -10.07 14.15
CA LYS A 86 9.82 -9.94 15.48
C LYS A 86 9.81 -11.25 16.28
N ASN A 87 8.83 -12.12 16.03
CA ASN A 87 8.74 -13.46 16.62
C ASN A 87 9.50 -14.54 15.82
N GLY A 88 10.34 -14.14 14.86
CA GLY A 88 11.23 -15.05 14.14
C GLY A 88 10.57 -15.84 13.01
N CYS A 89 9.40 -15.39 12.53
CA CYS A 89 8.82 -15.85 11.28
C CYS A 89 9.61 -15.25 10.11
N LEU A 90 9.98 -16.07 9.13
CA LEU A 90 10.81 -15.66 8.01
C LEU A 90 9.94 -15.15 6.86
N ASN A 91 10.17 -13.91 6.46
CA ASN A 91 9.60 -13.27 5.27
C ASN A 91 8.08 -13.45 5.11
N PRO A 92 7.25 -13.14 6.13
CA PRO A 92 5.81 -13.09 5.93
C PRO A 92 5.46 -12.06 4.83
N GLN A 93 4.55 -12.42 3.94
CA GLN A 93 4.13 -11.57 2.82
C GLN A 93 2.67 -11.16 2.98
N ILE A 94 2.33 -9.93 2.55
CA ILE A 94 0.95 -9.45 2.50
C ILE A 94 0.39 -9.75 1.12
N ILE A 95 -0.79 -10.36 1.08
CA ILE A 95 -1.58 -10.57 -0.14
C ILE A 95 -2.83 -9.69 -0.02
N ALA A 96 -3.19 -9.00 -1.09
CA ALA A 96 -4.38 -8.16 -1.14
C ALA A 96 -5.40 -8.71 -2.12
N TYR A 97 -6.68 -8.58 -1.75
CA TYR A 97 -7.82 -8.97 -2.57
C TYR A 97 -8.79 -7.80 -2.69
N HIS A 98 -9.40 -7.67 -3.86
CA HIS A 98 -10.57 -6.82 -4.09
C HIS A 98 -11.67 -7.67 -4.69
N ASP A 99 -12.80 -7.75 -3.99
CA ASP A 99 -13.94 -8.58 -4.40
C ASP A 99 -13.50 -10.02 -4.75
N GLN A 100 -12.73 -10.63 -3.84
CA GLN A 100 -12.24 -12.02 -3.91
C GLN A 100 -11.16 -12.30 -4.98
N MET A 101 -10.81 -11.32 -5.80
CA MET A 101 -9.72 -11.40 -6.77
C MET A 101 -8.45 -10.82 -6.18
N GLU A 102 -7.34 -11.55 -6.27
CA GLU A 102 -6.02 -11.04 -5.88
C GLU A 102 -5.67 -9.83 -6.76
N ILE A 103 -5.20 -8.78 -6.12
CA ILE A 103 -4.70 -7.55 -6.74
C ILE A 103 -3.36 -7.19 -6.09
N SER A 104 -2.63 -6.25 -6.70
CA SER A 104 -1.41 -5.77 -6.06
C SER A 104 -1.75 -5.06 -4.74
N VAL A 105 -0.85 -5.14 -3.76
CA VAL A 105 -0.98 -4.40 -2.49
C VAL A 105 -1.11 -2.90 -2.75
N ALA A 106 -0.42 -2.38 -3.77
CA ALA A 106 -0.49 -0.97 -4.13
C ALA A 106 -1.87 -0.57 -4.70
N ASP A 107 -2.47 -1.41 -5.54
CA ASP A 107 -3.84 -1.20 -6.03
C ASP A 107 -4.83 -1.21 -4.86
N ALA A 108 -4.68 -2.14 -3.92
CA ALA A 108 -5.57 -2.27 -2.77
C ALA A 108 -5.52 -1.03 -1.86
N ILE A 109 -4.32 -0.54 -1.55
CA ILE A 109 -4.11 0.69 -0.78
C ILE A 109 -4.72 1.88 -1.53
N SER A 110 -4.51 1.98 -2.84
CA SER A 110 -5.06 3.07 -3.66
C SER A 110 -6.59 3.08 -3.67
N ILE A 111 -7.22 1.91 -3.78
CA ILE A 111 -8.68 1.75 -3.74
C ILE A 111 -9.21 2.10 -2.34
N GLN A 112 -8.57 1.60 -1.29
CA GLN A 112 -8.94 1.87 0.10
C GLN A 112 -8.83 3.37 0.44
N TYR A 113 -7.79 4.04 -0.07
CA TYR A 113 -7.65 5.48 0.08
C TYR A 113 -8.80 6.23 -0.59
N LYS A 114 -9.16 5.85 -1.83
CA LYS A 114 -10.30 6.45 -2.54
C LYS A 114 -11.60 6.30 -1.76
N SER A 115 -11.91 5.12 -1.22
CA SER A 115 -13.14 4.94 -0.43
C SER A 115 -13.16 5.84 0.81
N ASN A 116 -12.01 5.99 1.49
CA ASN A 116 -11.90 6.82 2.68
C ASN A 116 -12.03 8.33 2.38
N MET A 117 -11.63 8.78 1.19
CA MET A 117 -11.87 10.16 0.75
C MET A 117 -13.35 10.45 0.47
N ILE A 118 -14.12 9.46 0.05
CA ILE A 118 -15.53 9.59 -0.37
C ILE A 118 -16.51 9.44 0.81
N THR A 119 -16.05 9.01 1.98
CA THR A 119 -16.92 8.83 3.15
C THR A 119 -17.46 10.16 3.71
N ALA A 120 -18.72 10.40 3.36
CA ALA A 120 -19.77 11.19 4.03
C ALA A 120 -19.47 12.67 4.36
N GLU A 121 -19.42 13.52 3.34
CA GLU A 121 -20.00 14.88 3.25
C GLU A 121 -19.28 15.66 2.13
N SER A 122 -19.81 15.60 0.91
CA SER A 122 -19.70 16.60 -0.18
C SER A 122 -19.85 15.91 -1.54
N ILE A 123 -21.10 15.85 -2.04
CA ILE A 123 -21.41 15.55 -3.45
C ILE A 123 -21.28 16.83 -4.30
N GLU A 124 -20.85 17.95 -3.71
CA GLU A 124 -20.57 19.15 -4.48
C GLU A 124 -19.18 19.07 -5.12
N GLU A 125 -19.12 19.59 -6.34
CA GLU A 125 -18.03 19.58 -7.32
C GLU A 125 -16.66 20.00 -6.75
N ARG A 126 -16.04 19.14 -5.95
CA ARG A 126 -14.61 19.26 -5.69
C ARG A 126 -13.90 18.99 -7.01
N LYS A 127 -13.12 19.96 -7.49
CA LYS A 127 -12.06 19.73 -8.50
C LYS A 127 -11.45 18.37 -8.20
N GLU A 128 -11.45 17.46 -9.17
CA GLU A 128 -11.04 16.06 -8.94
C GLU A 128 -9.70 16.04 -8.21
N SER A 129 -9.72 15.78 -6.90
CA SER A 129 -8.51 15.71 -6.11
C SER A 129 -7.64 14.61 -6.69
N LYS A 130 -6.37 14.90 -6.93
CA LYS A 130 -5.46 13.93 -7.55
C LYS A 130 -5.34 12.72 -6.62
N LYS A 131 -5.80 11.57 -7.11
CA LYS A 131 -5.77 10.30 -6.37
C LYS A 131 -4.32 9.94 -6.04
N ILE A 132 -4.08 9.25 -4.92
CA ILE A 132 -2.80 8.58 -4.74
C ILE A 132 -2.62 7.59 -5.88
N SER A 133 -1.52 7.74 -6.62
CA SER A 133 -1.26 6.88 -7.76
C SER A 133 -0.67 5.55 -7.31
N VAL A 134 -0.90 4.49 -8.07
CA VAL A 134 -0.27 3.17 -7.83
C VAL A 134 1.26 3.28 -7.84
N GLN A 135 1.81 4.21 -8.64
CA GLN A 135 3.25 4.50 -8.68
C GLN A 135 3.74 5.10 -7.36
N GLU A 136 3.01 6.07 -6.80
CA GLU A 136 3.30 6.67 -5.50
C GLU A 136 3.24 5.60 -4.39
N VAL A 137 2.21 4.76 -4.38
CA VAL A 137 2.11 3.67 -3.39
C VAL A 137 3.24 2.64 -3.54
N ASN A 138 3.57 2.21 -4.75
CA ASN A 138 4.66 1.26 -4.98
C ASN A 138 6.00 1.80 -4.46
N TYR A 139 6.29 3.08 -4.72
CA TYR A 139 7.47 3.75 -4.19
C TYR A 139 7.51 3.69 -2.65
N LEU A 140 6.41 4.03 -1.98
CA LEU A 140 6.34 4.00 -0.51
C LEU A 140 6.48 2.58 0.05
N LEU A 141 5.89 1.59 -0.62
CA LEU A 141 6.06 0.18 -0.25
C LEU A 141 7.52 -0.28 -0.39
N ASP A 142 8.24 0.19 -1.40
CA ASP A 142 9.64 -0.18 -1.61
C ASP A 142 10.56 0.48 -0.58
N VAL A 143 10.29 1.74 -0.21
CA VAL A 143 10.95 2.39 0.92
C VAL A 143 10.69 1.60 2.21
N GLN A 144 9.46 1.19 2.47
CA GLN A 144 9.15 0.40 3.65
C GLN A 144 9.89 -0.95 3.66
N LYS A 145 9.88 -1.69 2.54
CA LYS A 145 10.56 -3.00 2.40
C LYS A 145 12.08 -2.89 2.54
N SER A 146 12.68 -1.75 2.20
CA SER A 146 14.12 -1.55 2.33
C SER A 146 14.61 -1.68 3.78
N GLY A 147 13.73 -1.50 4.76
CA GLY A 147 14.07 -1.50 6.18
C GLY A 147 14.96 -0.32 6.58
N LEU A 148 15.05 0.72 5.73
CA LEU A 148 15.74 1.97 6.02
C LEU A 148 14.89 2.81 6.99
N LYS A 149 15.53 3.44 7.97
CA LYS A 149 14.87 4.45 8.80
C LYS A 149 14.41 5.61 7.93
N HIS A 150 13.14 5.95 8.01
CA HIS A 150 12.54 7.04 7.27
C HIS A 150 11.40 7.67 8.06
N TYR A 151 10.96 8.84 7.61
CA TYR A 151 9.68 9.41 7.97
C TYR A 151 8.93 9.81 6.71
N TYR A 152 7.61 9.86 6.78
CA TYR A 152 6.78 10.36 5.71
C TYR A 152 6.59 11.88 5.83
N ALA A 153 6.48 12.54 4.69
CA ALA A 153 6.21 13.97 4.58
C ALA A 153 5.27 14.22 3.40
N LEU A 154 4.63 15.39 3.38
CA LEU A 154 3.84 15.85 2.24
C LEU A 154 4.72 16.70 1.33
N ALA A 155 4.72 16.40 0.03
CA ALA A 155 5.31 17.24 -1.01
C ALA A 155 4.19 18.01 -1.71
N ILE A 156 4.27 19.33 -1.70
CA ILE A 156 3.28 20.21 -2.32
C ILE A 156 4.00 21.14 -3.31
N PRO A 157 3.77 21.00 -4.62
CA PRO A 157 4.28 21.94 -5.61
C PRO A 157 3.56 23.27 -5.49
N VAL A 158 4.32 24.35 -5.50
CA VAL A 158 3.84 25.72 -5.38
C VAL A 158 3.91 26.38 -6.75
N ASN A 159 2.86 26.18 -7.52
CA ASN A 159 2.76 26.73 -8.87
C ASN A 159 2.10 28.11 -8.90
N SER A 160 1.65 28.62 -7.74
CA SER A 160 0.94 29.89 -7.63
C SER A 160 1.01 30.50 -6.23
N ILE A 161 0.85 31.82 -6.15
CA ILE A 161 0.74 32.56 -4.87
C ILE A 161 -0.50 32.09 -4.08
N GLU A 162 -1.60 31.76 -4.77
CA GLU A 162 -2.82 31.24 -4.14
C GLU A 162 -2.56 29.94 -3.37
N THR A 163 -1.73 29.05 -3.91
CA THR A 163 -1.31 27.82 -3.22
C THR A 163 -0.53 28.15 -1.94
N VAL A 164 0.36 29.16 -1.98
CA VAL A 164 1.12 29.60 -0.80
C VAL A 164 0.19 30.13 0.29
N ASP A 165 -0.75 31.00 -0.08
CA ASP A 165 -1.69 31.60 0.88
C ASP A 165 -2.53 30.52 1.57
N LYS A 166 -3.10 29.58 0.79
CA LYS A 166 -3.87 28.44 1.33
C LYS A 166 -3.03 27.53 2.22
N LEU A 167 -1.76 27.32 1.87
CA LEU A 167 -0.84 26.54 2.70
C LEU A 167 -0.63 27.20 4.05
N LEU A 168 -0.33 28.50 4.05
CA LEU A 168 -0.13 29.26 5.28
C LEU A 168 -1.39 29.30 6.16
N GLU A 169 -2.58 29.34 5.56
CA GLU A 169 -3.85 29.27 6.30
C GLU A 169 -4.09 27.91 6.98
N GLN A 170 -3.58 26.81 6.42
CA GLN A 170 -3.82 25.45 6.92
C GLN A 170 -2.71 24.91 7.83
N LEU A 171 -1.54 25.54 7.77
CA LEU A 171 -0.38 25.29 8.62
C LEU A 171 -0.59 25.88 10.02
N ASP A 172 -1.47 25.25 10.81
CA ASP A 172 -1.69 25.64 12.21
C ASP A 172 -0.46 25.37 13.11
N ASN A 173 0.13 24.17 13.00
CA ASN A 173 1.23 23.68 13.86
C ASN A 173 2.09 22.58 13.19
N GLU A 174 1.86 22.31 11.92
CA GLU A 174 2.63 21.31 11.18
C GLU A 174 3.99 21.93 10.81
N GLN A 175 5.08 21.33 11.28
CA GLN A 175 6.43 21.82 10.98
C GLN A 175 6.64 21.77 9.46
N VAL A 176 6.87 22.92 8.84
CA VAL A 176 7.48 22.99 7.51
C VAL A 176 8.94 22.58 7.69
N ILE A 177 9.33 21.46 7.09
CA ILE A 177 10.61 20.82 7.39
C ILE A 177 11.69 21.29 6.42
N GLU A 178 11.34 21.48 5.15
CA GLU A 178 12.32 21.85 4.13
C GLU A 178 11.64 22.52 2.93
N ILE A 179 12.24 23.61 2.46
CA ILE A 179 11.89 24.29 1.22
C ILE A 179 13.00 23.94 0.24
N SER A 180 12.73 23.07 -0.74
CA SER A 180 13.64 22.95 -1.87
C SER A 180 13.44 24.19 -2.75
N SER A 181 14.37 25.14 -2.62
CA SER A 181 14.29 26.44 -3.29
C SER A 181 14.48 26.35 -4.80
N ASP A 182 14.98 25.21 -5.30
CA ASP A 182 15.30 25.03 -6.71
C ASP A 182 14.09 24.57 -7.55
N ASP A 183 13.03 24.04 -6.91
CA ASP A 183 11.94 23.30 -7.58
C ASP A 183 10.52 23.72 -7.16
N ASP A 184 10.37 24.78 -6.36
CA ASP A 184 9.08 25.26 -5.87
C ASP A 184 8.24 24.20 -5.11
N ILE A 185 8.87 23.21 -4.48
CA ILE A 185 8.18 22.17 -3.69
C ILE A 185 8.36 22.41 -2.19
N PHE A 186 7.25 22.43 -1.46
CA PHE A 186 7.22 22.50 0.00
C PHE A 186 7.11 21.10 0.61
N SER A 187 8.03 20.78 1.53
CA SER A 187 7.98 19.58 2.37
C SER A 187 7.33 19.90 3.71
N ILE A 188 6.20 19.27 4.00
CA ILE A 188 5.37 19.56 5.18
C ILE A 188 5.21 18.32 6.06
N GLY A 189 5.52 18.50 7.34
CA GLY A 189 5.27 17.53 8.39
C GLY A 189 6.27 16.36 8.41
N ARG A 190 6.37 15.73 9.59
CA ARG A 190 7.14 14.52 9.83
C ARG A 190 6.22 13.49 10.45
N PHE A 191 5.85 12.49 9.68
CA PHE A 191 4.92 11.44 10.08
C PHE A 191 5.66 10.12 10.15
N GLU A 192 5.55 9.40 11.26
CA GLU A 192 6.14 8.06 11.38
C GLU A 192 5.29 7.02 10.65
N ASN A 193 3.98 7.22 10.61
CA ASN A 193 3.03 6.27 10.04
C ASN A 193 2.47 6.76 8.71
N PHE A 194 2.32 5.81 7.78
CA PHE A 194 1.71 6.09 6.48
C PHE A 194 0.25 6.55 6.60
N GLU A 195 -0.51 6.07 7.60
CA GLU A 195 -1.89 6.50 7.80
C GLU A 195 -2.00 7.97 8.23
N ASP A 196 -1.06 8.43 9.07
CA ASP A 196 -1.07 9.80 9.61
C ASP A 196 -0.76 10.82 8.50
N VAL A 197 0.20 10.51 7.63
CA VAL A 197 0.48 11.36 6.46
C VAL A 197 -0.68 11.35 5.45
N LEU A 198 -1.41 10.23 5.29
CA LEU A 198 -2.60 10.20 4.44
C LEU A 198 -3.76 11.02 5.02
N LYS A 199 -3.92 11.04 6.35
CA LYS A 199 -4.90 11.92 7.03
C LYS A 199 -4.53 13.39 6.85
N ALA A 200 -3.25 13.73 7.02
CA ALA A 200 -2.75 15.08 6.77
C ALA A 200 -2.97 15.49 5.30
N ARG A 201 -2.63 14.63 4.34
CA ARG A 201 -2.91 14.85 2.92
C ARG A 201 -4.39 15.16 2.66
N LYS A 202 -5.30 14.38 3.27
CA LYS A 202 -6.73 14.62 3.14
C LYS A 202 -7.12 16.00 3.65
N LYS A 203 -6.58 16.47 4.78
CA LYS A 203 -6.83 17.82 5.31
C LYS A 203 -6.47 18.90 4.28
N PHE A 204 -5.29 18.81 3.64
CA PHE A 204 -4.87 19.78 2.63
C PHE A 204 -5.73 19.76 1.35
N ILE A 205 -6.10 18.56 0.90
CA ILE A 205 -7.01 18.40 -0.25
C ILE A 205 -8.40 18.95 0.06
N ASP A 206 -8.93 18.67 1.25
CA ASP A 206 -10.21 19.20 1.70
C ASP A 206 -10.18 20.73 1.83
N GLY A 207 -8.98 21.31 2.02
CA GLY A 207 -8.68 22.74 1.97
C GLY A 207 -8.28 23.29 0.59
N GLU A 208 -8.71 22.63 -0.50
CA GLU A 208 -8.51 23.08 -1.89
C GLU A 208 -7.07 23.07 -2.43
N ILE A 209 -6.13 22.40 -1.76
CA ILE A 209 -4.80 22.13 -2.29
C ILE A 209 -4.80 20.73 -2.89
N ASN A 210 -4.97 20.65 -4.21
CA ASN A 210 -5.23 19.37 -4.89
C ASN A 210 -3.97 18.55 -5.20
N ASP A 211 -2.83 19.22 -5.39
CA ASP A 211 -1.54 18.61 -5.72
C ASP A 211 -0.73 18.39 -4.44
N VAL A 212 -1.12 17.38 -3.68
CA VAL A 212 -0.43 16.97 -2.45
C VAL A 212 0.02 15.54 -2.63
N PHE A 213 1.32 15.29 -2.53
CA PHE A 213 1.92 13.97 -2.69
C PHE A 213 2.49 13.47 -1.37
N VAL A 214 2.48 12.16 -1.15
CA VAL A 214 3.17 11.55 -0.01
C VAL A 214 4.56 11.12 -0.45
N MET A 215 5.58 11.49 0.32
CA MET A 215 6.95 11.05 0.14
C MET A 215 7.49 10.42 1.43
N ALA A 216 8.59 9.67 1.31
CA ALA A 216 9.32 9.11 2.43
C ALA A 216 10.76 9.64 2.42
N GLN A 217 11.15 10.36 3.47
CA GLN A 217 12.47 10.92 3.64
C GLN A 217 13.32 9.95 4.48
N ILE A 218 14.35 9.39 3.85
CA ILE A 218 15.26 8.45 4.49
C ILE A 218 16.19 9.23 5.44
N THR A 219 16.30 8.75 6.68
CA THR A 219 17.17 9.32 7.73
C THR A 219 18.16 8.28 8.26
N ASP A 220 18.37 7.21 7.51
CA ASP A 220 19.22 6.10 7.94
C ASP A 220 20.70 6.44 7.72
N GLU A 221 21.48 6.44 8.80
CA GLU A 221 22.93 6.71 8.78
C GLU A 221 23.72 5.68 7.94
N ARG A 222 23.10 4.56 7.55
CA ARG A 222 23.70 3.58 6.62
C ARG A 222 23.81 4.10 5.18
N ILE A 223 23.12 5.18 4.85
CA ILE A 223 23.19 5.83 3.54
C ILE A 223 24.10 7.04 3.64
N GLU A 224 25.15 7.08 2.83
CA GLU A 224 25.99 8.27 2.71
C GLU A 224 25.19 9.42 2.08
N ILE A 225 25.50 10.66 2.47
CA ILE A 225 24.73 11.86 2.06
C ILE A 225 24.61 11.99 0.52
N ASP A 226 25.60 11.50 -0.22
CA ASP A 226 25.59 11.48 -1.70
C ASP A 226 24.57 10.49 -2.30
N ASP A 227 24.30 9.36 -1.64
CA ASP A 227 23.25 8.42 -2.06
C ASP A 227 21.84 8.91 -1.71
N THR A 228 21.75 9.78 -0.69
CA THR A 228 20.50 10.43 -0.28
C THR A 228 20.04 11.43 -1.36
N GLN A 229 20.97 12.10 -2.04
CA GLN A 229 20.66 12.92 -3.22
C GLN A 229 20.09 12.08 -4.37
N ASN A 230 20.57 10.86 -4.62
CA ASN A 230 19.98 10.00 -5.66
C ASN A 230 18.55 9.56 -5.34
N PHE A 231 18.25 9.31 -4.06
CA PHE A 231 16.89 8.98 -3.62
C PHE A 231 15.97 10.20 -3.63
N ALA A 232 16.46 11.36 -3.17
CA ALA A 232 15.77 12.64 -3.26
C ALA A 232 15.51 13.06 -4.72
N VAL A 233 16.45 12.84 -5.63
CA VAL A 233 16.30 13.04 -7.08
C VAL A 233 15.29 12.05 -7.66
N THR A 234 15.21 10.82 -7.15
CA THR A 234 14.15 9.87 -7.54
C THR A 234 12.77 10.34 -7.06
N ILE A 235 12.69 10.91 -5.85
CA ILE A 235 11.48 11.55 -5.31
C ILE A 235 11.08 12.76 -6.15
N GLN A 236 12.03 13.63 -6.48
CA GLN A 236 11.84 14.83 -7.29
C GLN A 236 11.38 14.48 -8.71
N ASN A 237 12.01 13.49 -9.34
CA ASN A 237 11.57 12.98 -10.63
C ASN A 237 10.17 12.34 -10.56
N LEU A 238 9.84 11.62 -9.48
CA LEU A 238 8.51 11.03 -9.32
C LEU A 238 7.44 12.11 -9.11
N VAL A 239 7.70 13.07 -8.22
CA VAL A 239 6.80 14.21 -7.92
C VAL A 239 6.62 15.08 -9.16
N ASN A 240 7.70 15.41 -9.89
CA ASN A 240 7.63 16.19 -11.13
C ASN A 240 6.86 15.41 -12.22
N ASN A 241 7.12 14.11 -12.40
CA ASN A 241 6.34 13.26 -13.33
C ASN A 241 4.85 13.14 -12.94
N LEU A 242 4.54 13.19 -11.64
CA LEU A 242 3.17 13.15 -11.14
C LEU A 242 2.49 14.52 -11.19
N ALA A 243 3.25 15.62 -11.13
CA ALA A 243 2.77 17.00 -11.25
C ALA A 243 2.54 17.41 -12.72
N GLU A 244 3.35 16.93 -13.66
CA GLU A 244 3.25 17.24 -15.10
C GLU A 244 2.07 16.56 -15.84
N LYS A 245 1.38 15.61 -15.19
CA LYS A 245 0.17 14.95 -15.72
C LYS A 245 -1.12 15.61 -15.26
#